data_AF-A3YA54-F1
#
_entry.id   AF-A3YA54-F1
#
_cell.length_a   1.000
_cell.length_b   1.000
_cell.length_c   1.000
_cell.angle_alpha   90.00
_cell.angle_beta   90.00
_cell.angle_gamma   90.00
#
_symmetry.space_group_name_H-M   'P 1'
#
loop_
_entity.id
_entity.type
_entity.pdbx_description
1 polymer ?
#
loop_
_entity_poly.entity_id
_entity_poly.type
_entity_poly.pdbx_seq_one_letter_code
_entity_poly.pdbx_strand_id
1 'polypeptide(L)' 'MKPGLMERRLANGKAYLDSELGLQKWCSHCEEYWPQDTLFWSVSSHKQDGLQCWCKACQLEHKRNKRQAA' A
#
# COMPACT_ATOMS: atom_id res chain seq x y z
N MET A 1 -14.28 -5.15 2.41
CA MET A 1 -14.02 -3.98 1.53
C MET A 1 -15.33 -3.26 1.29
N LYS A 2 -15.32 -1.93 1.23
CA LYS A 2 -16.52 -1.16 0.85
C LYS A 2 -16.82 -1.37 -0.64
N PRO A 3 -18.09 -1.48 -1.07
CA PRO A 3 -18.43 -1.48 -2.49
C PRO A 3 -17.91 -0.20 -3.15
N GLY A 4 -17.45 -0.27 -4.41
CA GLY A 4 -16.91 0.88 -5.13
C GLY A 4 -15.46 1.30 -4.79
N LEU A 5 -14.85 0.72 -3.75
CA LEU A 5 -13.50 1.14 -3.33
C LEU A 5 -12.46 0.85 -4.41
N MET A 6 -12.52 -0.31 -5.05
CA MET A 6 -11.54 -0.72 -6.06
C MET A 6 -11.69 0.05 -7.35
N GLU A 7 -12.92 0.23 -7.85
CA GLU A 7 -13.19 1.03 -9.04
C GLU A 7 -12.62 2.45 -8.90
N ARG A 8 -12.86 3.10 -7.75
CA ARG A 8 -12.29 4.42 -7.47
C ARG A 8 -10.75 4.41 -7.43
N ARG A 9 -10.14 3.34 -6.92
CA ARG A 9 -8.67 3.23 -6.82
C ARG A 9 -8.00 2.98 -8.17
N LEU A 10 -8.65 2.21 -9.02
CA LEU A 10 -8.23 2.05 -10.41
C LEU A 10 -8.35 3.38 -11.16
N ALA A 11 -9.46 4.10 -10.98
CA ALA A 11 -9.70 5.38 -11.63
C ALA A 11 -8.72 6.50 -11.21
N ASN A 12 -8.22 6.48 -9.98
CA ASN A 12 -7.32 7.51 -9.45
C ASN A 12 -5.84 7.09 -9.37
N GLY A 13 -5.48 5.95 -9.96
CA GLY A 13 -4.09 5.45 -9.96
C GLY A 13 -3.58 5.05 -8.57
N LYS A 14 -4.46 4.71 -7.62
CA LYS A 14 -4.05 4.14 -6.33
C LYS A 14 -4.02 2.61 -6.33
N ALA A 15 -4.51 2.00 -7.39
CA ALA A 15 -4.34 0.60 -7.70
C ALA A 15 -4.21 0.41 -9.21
N TYR A 16 -3.57 -0.66 -9.65
CA TYR A 16 -3.68 -1.14 -11.03
C TYR A 16 -3.73 -2.67 -11.03
N LEU A 17 -4.25 -3.24 -12.11
CA LEU A 17 -4.29 -4.68 -12.31
C LEU A 17 -3.16 -5.07 -13.26
N ASP A 18 -2.17 -5.77 -12.73
CA ASP A 18 -1.10 -6.37 -13.50
C ASP A 18 -1.56 -7.72 -14.08
N SER A 19 -1.16 -8.04 -15.31
CA SER A 19 -1.54 -9.29 -15.98
C SER A 19 -0.89 -10.53 -15.38
N GLU A 20 0.28 -10.40 -14.74
CA GLU A 20 1.05 -11.52 -14.18
C GLU A 20 0.95 -11.59 -12.66
N LEU A 21 1.02 -10.44 -11.99
CA LEU A 21 1.06 -10.29 -10.54
C LEU A 21 -0.30 -9.97 -9.92
N GLY A 22 -1.31 -9.66 -10.73
CA GLY A 22 -2.65 -9.34 -10.28
C GLY A 22 -2.78 -7.94 -9.67
N LEU A 23 -3.59 -7.81 -8.63
CA LEU A 23 -3.94 -6.50 -8.06
C LEU A 23 -2.73 -5.88 -7.36
N GLN A 24 -2.32 -4.70 -7.81
CA GLN A 24 -1.26 -3.91 -7.18
C GLN A 24 -1.81 -2.63 -6.56
N LYS A 25 -1.12 -2.17 -5.51
CA LYS A 25 -1.45 -0.97 -4.74
C LYS A 25 -0.31 0.04 -4.83
N TRP A 26 -0.64 1.32 -4.91
CA TRP A 26 0.34 2.42 -4.93
C TRP A 26 0.88 2.75 -3.55
N CYS A 27 2.20 2.77 -3.39
CA CYS A 27 2.88 3.33 -2.22
C CYS A 27 3.17 4.81 -2.45
N SER A 28 2.58 5.69 -1.63
CA SER A 28 2.80 7.14 -1.77
C SER A 28 4.16 7.64 -1.27
N HIS A 29 5.01 6.77 -0.73
CA HIS A 29 6.31 7.16 -0.16
C HIS A 29 7.47 6.85 -1.11
N CYS A 30 7.46 5.68 -1.74
CA CYS A 30 8.45 5.34 -2.78
C CYS A 30 7.94 5.53 -4.20
N GLU A 31 6.65 5.89 -4.36
CA GLU A 31 6.03 6.14 -5.67
C GLU A 31 6.08 4.93 -6.61
N GLU A 32 5.99 3.75 -6.01
CA GLU A 32 5.96 2.48 -6.72
C GLU A 32 4.68 1.72 -6.39
N TYR A 33 4.31 0.85 -7.31
CA TYR A 33 3.24 -0.11 -7.08
C TYR A 33 3.81 -1.44 -6.61
N TRP A 34 3.10 -2.04 -5.67
CA TRP A 34 3.45 -3.35 -5.12
C TRP A 34 2.22 -4.24 -5.09
N PRO A 35 2.37 -5.56 -5.28
CA PRO A 35 1.29 -6.52 -5.10
C PRO A 35 0.49 -6.25 -3.83
N GLN A 36 -0.83 -6.21 -3.94
CA GLN A 36 -1.74 -5.88 -2.84
C GLN A 36 -1.95 -7.10 -1.93
N ASP A 37 -0.85 -7.60 -1.38
CA ASP A 37 -0.80 -8.75 -0.48
C ASP A 37 -0.12 -8.40 0.85
N THR A 38 -0.07 -9.38 1.76
CA THR A 38 0.53 -9.21 3.08
C THR A 38 2.04 -9.44 3.11
N LEU A 39 2.70 -9.73 1.98
CA LEU A 39 4.16 -9.74 1.87
C LEU A 39 4.68 -8.30 1.80
N PHE A 40 4.11 -7.46 0.94
CA PHE A 40 4.55 -6.07 0.74
C PHE A 40 3.87 -5.06 1.67
N TRP A 41 2.71 -5.39 2.21
CA TRP A 41 1.91 -4.46 3.03
C TRP A 41 1.67 -5.00 4.44
N SER A 42 1.74 -4.10 5.42
CA SER A 42 1.28 -4.42 6.79
C SER A 42 -0.24 -4.33 6.86
N VAL A 43 -0.87 -5.21 7.63
CA VAL A 43 -2.31 -5.15 7.91
C VAL A 43 -2.64 -3.90 8.72
N SER A 44 -3.81 -3.32 8.46
CA SER A 44 -4.32 -2.12 9.12
C SER A 44 -5.85 -2.17 9.21
N SER A 45 -6.38 -2.27 10.43
CA SER A 45 -7.83 -2.23 10.69
C SER A 45 -8.45 -0.87 10.40
N HIS A 46 -7.65 0.20 10.41
CA HIS A 46 -8.11 1.57 10.18
C HIS A 46 -8.27 1.92 8.69
N LYS A 47 -7.77 1.09 7.77
CA LYS A 47 -7.78 1.35 6.32
C LYS A 47 -8.90 0.56 5.66
N GLN A 48 -9.56 1.17 4.67
CA GLN A 48 -10.75 0.62 4.02
C GLN A 48 -10.47 -0.70 3.26
N ASP A 49 -9.23 -0.90 2.84
CA ASP A 49 -8.73 -2.11 2.18
C ASP A 49 -7.97 -3.05 3.12
N GLY A 50 -7.90 -2.75 4.42
CA GLY A 50 -7.23 -3.60 5.42
C GLY A 50 -5.71 -3.54 5.41
N LEU A 51 -5.09 -2.70 4.59
CA LEU A 51 -3.63 -2.59 4.43
C LEU A 51 -3.14 -1.15 4.61
N GLN A 52 -1.92 -0.98 5.13
CA GLN A 52 -1.28 0.33 5.31
C GLN A 52 -1.14 1.12 4.00
N CYS A 53 -0.94 2.44 4.10
CA CYS A 53 -0.77 3.31 2.92
C CYS A 53 0.66 3.34 2.37
N TRP A 54 1.65 2.87 3.13
CA TRP A 54 3.04 2.71 2.70
C TRP A 54 3.44 1.24 2.70
N CYS A 55 4.33 0.84 1.79
CA CYS A 55 4.89 -0.51 1.79
C CYS A 55 5.68 -0.76 3.09
N LYS A 56 5.91 -2.03 3.42
CA LYS A 56 6.65 -2.41 4.62
C LYS A 56 8.06 -1.82 4.64
N ALA A 57 8.74 -1.75 3.49
CA ALA A 57 10.09 -1.20 3.39
C ALA A 57 10.11 0.27 3.85
N CYS A 58 9.26 1.14 3.28
CA CYS A 58 9.15 2.54 3.69
C CYS A 58 8.72 2.69 5.16
N GLN A 59 7.83 1.83 5.66
CA GLN A 59 7.47 1.84 7.08
C GLN A 59 8.67 1.53 7.98
N LEU A 60 9.52 0.56 7.61
CA LEU A 60 10.71 0.20 8.37
C LEU A 60 11.76 1.32 8.33
N GLU A 61 12.00 1.90 7.16
CA GLU A 61 12.90 3.05 7.00
C GLU A 61 12.45 4.24 7.86
N HIS A 62 11.17 4.62 7.77
CA HIS A 62 10.61 5.69 8.59
C HIS A 62 10.79 5.42 10.10
N LYS A 63 10.56 4.18 10.55
CA LYS A 63 10.77 3.78 11.95
C LYS A 63 12.23 3.87 12.36
N ARG A 64 13.17 3.51 11.49
CA ARG A 64 14.62 3.63 11.75
C ARG A 64 15.02 5.10 11.88
N ASN A 65 14.59 5.95 10.95
CA ASN A 65 14.90 7.38 10.97
C ASN A 65 14.36 8.04 12.24
N LYS A 66 13.13 7.71 12.66
CA LYS A 66 12.55 8.22 13.91
C LYS A 66 13.35 7.81 15.17
N ARG A 67 13.92 6.61 15.18
CA ARG A 67 14.76 6.14 16.29
C ARG A 67 16.13 6.82 16.33
N GLN A 68 16.68 7.18 15.17
CA GLN A 68 17.96 7.89 15.09
C GLN A 68 17.83 9.38 15.45
N ALA A 69 16.63 9.95 15.27
CA ALA A 69 16.32 11.33 15.63
C ALA A 69 15.85 11.53 17.08
N ALA A 70 15.76 10.45 17.87
CA ALA A 70 15.33 10.43 19.27
C ALA A 70 16.53 10.17 20.18
#